data_AF-A0A8H7TPV0-F1
#
_entry.id   AF-A0A8H7TPV0-F1
#
_cell.length_a   1.000
_cell.length_b   1.000
_cell.length_c   1.000
_cell.angle_alpha   90.00
_cell.angle_beta   90.00
_cell.angle_gamma   90.00
#
_symmetry.space_group_name_H-M   'P 1'
#
loop_
_entity.id
_entity.type
_entity.pdbx_description
1 polymer ?
#
loop_
_entity_poly.entity_id
_entity_poly.type
_entity_poly.pdbx_seq_one_letter_code
_entity_poly.pdbx_strand_id
1 'polypeptide(L)'
;MAPTIHLIRHAQGVHNLSFENESIHDPDLTELGLSQCATVRETFPAHDKLTRLAASPMRRTLHTCIHSVGSERLYPVVALDVLQEVSASGCDIGSPVERLTAEFGSKVDTSRVRDVWTDKGESSPFEPTLAKLTARAREAAAPSVTSPAT
;
A
#
# COMPACT_ATOMS: atom_id res chain seq x y z
N MET A 1 -7.50 22.01 14.02
CA MET A 1 -7.92 20.66 14.43
C MET A 1 -6.79 19.71 14.07
N ALA A 2 -6.42 18.75 14.92
CA ALA A 2 -5.41 17.77 14.57
C ALA A 2 -5.92 16.87 13.43
N PRO A 3 -5.06 16.40 12.52
CA PRO A 3 -5.48 15.49 11.45
C PRO A 3 -5.92 14.13 12.03
N THR A 4 -6.95 13.54 11.42
CA THR A 4 -7.36 12.15 11.71
C THR A 4 -6.73 11.22 10.68
N ILE A 5 -6.08 10.15 11.15
CA ILE A 5 -5.52 9.10 10.29
C ILE A 5 -6.39 7.84 10.43
N HIS A 6 -6.92 7.37 9.30
CA HIS A 6 -7.64 6.10 9.23
C HIS A 6 -6.70 5.02 8.69
N LEU A 7 -6.48 3.96 9.47
CA LEU A 7 -5.63 2.83 9.08
C LEU A 7 -6.51 1.65 8.69
N ILE A 8 -6.32 1.13 7.47
CA ILE A 8 -7.08 0.00 6.93
C ILE A 8 -6.06 -1.06 6.48
N ARG A 9 -6.18 -2.28 7.00
CA ARG A 9 -5.42 -3.43 6.50
C ARG A 9 -5.97 -3.84 5.13
N HIS A 10 -5.12 -4.37 4.25
CA HIS A 10 -5.62 -4.92 2.97
C HIS A 10 -6.72 -5.97 3.19
N ALA A 11 -7.66 -6.02 2.25
CA ALA A 11 -8.66 -7.07 2.19
C ALA A 11 -8.02 -8.42 1.84
N GLN A 12 -8.79 -9.51 1.90
CA GLN A 12 -8.28 -10.85 1.65
C GLN A 12 -7.59 -10.95 0.27
N GLY A 13 -6.30 -11.28 0.28
CA GLY A 13 -5.53 -11.62 -0.90
C GLY A 13 -5.50 -13.12 -1.15
N VAL A 14 -5.13 -13.55 -2.36
CA VAL A 14 -5.02 -14.98 -2.70
C VAL A 14 -4.03 -15.72 -1.78
N HIS A 15 -2.95 -15.06 -1.34
CA HIS A 15 -2.02 -15.62 -0.33
C HIS A 15 -2.67 -15.95 1.01
N ASN A 16 -3.80 -15.33 1.37
CA ASN A 16 -4.47 -15.64 2.64
C ASN A 16 -5.28 -16.94 2.61
N LEU A 17 -5.39 -17.60 1.45
CA LEU A 17 -6.21 -18.81 1.31
C LEU A 17 -5.50 -20.08 1.81
N SER A 18 -4.17 -20.13 1.73
CA SER A 18 -3.38 -21.26 2.25
C SER A 18 -1.91 -20.86 2.43
N PHE A 19 -1.16 -21.67 3.19
CA PHE A 19 0.28 -21.46 3.41
C PHE A 19 1.07 -21.56 2.10
N GLU A 20 0.70 -22.47 1.20
CA GLU A 20 1.36 -22.64 -0.10
C GLU A 20 1.27 -21.37 -0.95
N ASN A 21 0.17 -20.61 -0.81
CA ASN A 21 -0.05 -19.38 -1.55
C ASN A 21 0.84 -18.22 -1.07
N GLU A 22 1.56 -18.33 0.05
CA GLU A 22 2.58 -17.35 0.45
C GLU A 22 3.73 -17.24 -0.58
N SER A 23 3.92 -18.28 -1.39
CA SER A 23 4.89 -18.27 -2.50
C SER A 23 4.44 -17.46 -3.72
N ILE A 24 3.15 -17.13 -3.83
CA ILE A 24 2.61 -16.38 -4.97
C ILE A 24 3.13 -14.95 -4.91
N HIS A 25 3.79 -14.51 -5.99
CA HIS A 25 4.34 -13.17 -6.06
C HIS A 25 3.25 -12.09 -6.20
N ASP A 26 3.30 -11.08 -5.33
CA ASP A 26 2.42 -9.88 -5.30
C ASP A 26 0.95 -10.16 -5.70
N PRO A 27 0.27 -11.03 -4.94
CA PRO A 27 -1.01 -11.63 -5.33
C PRO A 27 -2.15 -10.61 -5.32
N ASP A 28 -3.14 -10.90 -6.16
CA ASP A 28 -4.40 -10.15 -6.22
C ASP A 28 -5.29 -10.36 -4.99
N LEU A 29 -6.34 -9.53 -4.90
CA LEU A 29 -7.47 -9.77 -4.00
C LEU A 29 -8.30 -10.97 -4.49
N THR A 30 -8.92 -11.68 -3.55
CA THR A 30 -9.95 -12.67 -3.88
C THR A 30 -11.28 -11.97 -4.16
N GLU A 31 -12.27 -12.71 -4.69
CA GLU A 31 -13.66 -12.21 -4.79
C GLU A 31 -14.22 -11.79 -3.42
N LEU A 32 -13.86 -12.53 -2.37
CA LEU A 32 -14.21 -12.15 -1.00
C LEU A 32 -13.49 -10.86 -0.60
N GLY A 33 -12.22 -10.69 -0.96
CA GLY A 33 -11.47 -9.46 -0.73
C GLY A 33 -12.13 -8.24 -1.40
N LEU A 34 -12.60 -8.39 -2.64
CA LEU A 34 -13.36 -7.34 -3.33
C LEU A 34 -14.69 -7.05 -2.63
N SER A 35 -15.40 -8.07 -2.16
CA SER A 35 -16.63 -7.91 -1.37
C SER A 35 -16.38 -7.17 -0.06
N GLN A 36 -15.29 -7.49 0.65
CA GLN A 36 -14.85 -6.77 1.85
C GLN A 36 -14.56 -5.30 1.53
N CYS A 37 -13.94 -5.01 0.39
CA CYS A 37 -13.72 -3.63 -0.04
C CYS A 37 -15.03 -2.87 -0.26
N ALA A 38 -16.01 -3.50 -0.92
CA ALA A 38 -17.34 -2.93 -1.13
C ALA A 38 -18.05 -2.65 0.20
N THR A 39 -17.97 -3.55 1.17
CA THR A 39 -18.52 -3.31 2.52
C THR A 39 -17.90 -2.09 3.18
N VAL A 40 -16.57 -1.91 3.09
CA VAL A 40 -15.91 -0.70 3.61
C VAL A 40 -16.43 0.55 2.89
N ARG A 41 -16.59 0.50 1.56
CA ARG A 41 -17.13 1.62 0.77
C ARG A 41 -18.55 2.01 1.17
N GLU A 42 -19.36 1.06 1.59
CA GLU A 42 -20.74 1.32 2.01
C GLU A 42 -20.82 1.85 3.44
N THR A 43 -19.92 1.38 4.31
CA THR A 43 -20.05 1.56 5.77
C THR A 43 -19.07 2.56 6.38
N PHE A 44 -18.03 2.99 5.64
CA PHE A 44 -17.02 3.89 6.17
C PHE A 44 -17.60 5.31 6.42
N PRO A 45 -17.61 5.80 7.67
CA PRO A 45 -18.46 6.92 8.07
C PRO A 45 -17.92 8.31 7.68
N ALA A 46 -16.74 8.38 7.05
CA ALA A 46 -16.00 9.64 6.88
C ALA A 46 -15.53 9.88 5.43
N HIS A 47 -16.20 9.28 4.44
CA HIS A 47 -15.85 9.45 3.02
C HIS A 47 -15.74 10.92 2.59
N ASP A 48 -16.65 11.77 3.07
CA ASP A 48 -16.70 13.20 2.79
C ASP A 48 -15.51 13.98 3.37
N LYS A 49 -14.95 13.48 4.47
CA LYS A 49 -13.82 14.08 5.21
C LYS A 49 -12.44 13.62 4.73
N LEU A 50 -12.38 12.59 3.90
CA LEU A 50 -11.11 12.16 3.31
C LEU A 50 -10.55 13.25 2.39
N THR A 51 -9.26 13.50 2.50
CA THR A 51 -8.54 14.51 1.69
C THR A 51 -7.30 13.96 1.00
N ARG A 52 -6.79 12.80 1.44
CA ARG A 52 -5.59 12.15 0.92
C ARG A 52 -5.73 10.64 1.06
N LEU A 53 -5.12 9.91 0.13
CA LEU A 53 -4.98 8.47 0.17
C LEU A 53 -3.49 8.10 0.11
N ALA A 54 -3.08 7.16 0.94
CA ALA A 54 -1.77 6.55 0.90
C ALA A 54 -1.90 5.06 1.14
N ALA A 55 -1.06 4.27 0.48
CA ALA A 55 -1.05 2.82 0.60
C ALA A 55 0.38 2.29 0.40
N SER A 56 0.61 1.06 0.84
CA SER A 56 1.76 0.29 0.38
C SER A 56 1.69 0.12 -1.15
N PRO A 57 2.82 -0.05 -1.87
CA PRO A 57 2.78 -0.24 -3.32
C PRO A 57 2.38 -1.67 -3.73
N MET A 58 2.11 -2.56 -2.76
CA MET A 58 1.66 -3.93 -3.04
C MET A 58 0.29 -3.93 -3.71
N ARG A 59 0.09 -4.77 -4.73
CA ARG A 59 -1.11 -4.75 -5.58
C ARG A 59 -2.39 -4.89 -4.76
N ARG A 60 -2.43 -5.85 -3.83
CA ARG A 60 -3.57 -6.05 -2.91
C ARG A 60 -3.91 -4.82 -2.08
N THR A 61 -2.91 -4.03 -1.67
CA THR A 61 -3.13 -2.83 -0.83
C THR A 61 -3.63 -1.66 -1.65
N LEU A 62 -3.12 -1.49 -2.88
CA LEU A 62 -3.60 -0.48 -3.84
C LEU A 62 -5.05 -0.77 -4.26
N HIS A 63 -5.35 -2.01 -4.66
CA HIS A 63 -6.71 -2.45 -4.96
C HIS A 63 -7.64 -2.24 -3.76
N THR A 64 -7.22 -2.61 -2.53
CA THR A 64 -8.03 -2.35 -1.33
C THR A 64 -8.34 -0.86 -1.17
N CYS A 65 -7.34 0.02 -1.26
CA CYS A 65 -7.53 1.45 -1.11
C CYS A 65 -8.50 2.03 -2.16
N ILE A 66 -8.28 1.67 -3.42
CA ILE A 66 -9.08 2.09 -4.58
C ILE A 66 -10.53 1.61 -4.42
N HIS A 67 -10.74 0.31 -4.17
CA HIS A 67 -12.08 -0.26 -4.09
C HIS A 67 -12.83 0.13 -2.81
N SER A 68 -12.15 0.35 -1.70
CA SER A 68 -12.79 0.75 -0.44
C SER A 68 -13.11 2.24 -0.36
N VAL A 69 -12.15 3.12 -0.66
CA VAL A 69 -12.28 4.55 -0.36
C VAL A 69 -11.90 5.49 -1.51
N GLY A 70 -11.33 4.95 -2.60
CA GLY A 70 -10.94 5.71 -3.78
C GLY A 70 -12.07 6.50 -4.46
N SER A 71 -11.76 7.69 -4.96
CA SER A 71 -12.64 8.47 -5.82
C SER A 71 -11.81 9.44 -6.65
N GLU A 72 -12.36 9.94 -7.76
CA GLU A 72 -11.65 10.88 -8.64
C GLU A 72 -11.15 12.14 -7.90
N ARG A 73 -11.86 12.59 -6.85
CA ARG A 73 -11.41 13.72 -6.01
C ARG A 73 -10.20 13.39 -5.14
N LEU A 74 -10.00 12.11 -4.82
CA LEU A 74 -8.97 11.65 -3.89
C LEU A 74 -7.73 11.09 -4.58
N TYR A 75 -7.82 10.78 -5.88
CA TYR A 75 -6.68 10.32 -6.64
C TYR A 75 -5.67 11.44 -6.92
N PRO A 76 -4.38 11.09 -7.07
CA PRO A 76 -3.82 9.74 -6.99
C PRO A 76 -3.67 9.22 -5.54
N VAL A 77 -3.68 7.89 -5.36
CA VAL A 77 -3.19 7.23 -4.15
C VAL A 77 -1.68 7.35 -4.11
N VAL A 78 -1.11 7.92 -3.05
CA VAL A 78 0.34 7.99 -2.89
C VAL A 78 0.87 6.63 -2.43
N ALA A 79 1.64 5.95 -3.28
CA ALA A 79 2.29 4.71 -2.92
C ALA A 79 3.53 4.99 -2.06
N LEU A 80 3.62 4.35 -0.91
CA LEU A 80 4.70 4.52 0.06
C LEU A 80 5.36 3.17 0.34
N ASP A 81 6.55 2.95 -0.23
CA ASP A 81 7.29 1.70 -0.08
C ASP A 81 7.60 1.33 1.37
N VAL A 82 7.76 2.32 2.25
CA VAL A 82 7.97 2.11 3.70
C VAL A 82 6.86 1.31 4.36
N LEU A 83 5.65 1.29 3.78
CA LEU A 83 4.49 0.55 4.26
C LEU A 83 4.45 -0.92 3.78
N GLN A 84 5.47 -1.40 3.08
CA GLN A 84 5.57 -2.78 2.62
C GLN A 84 5.57 -3.78 3.80
N GLU A 85 4.92 -4.94 3.58
CA GLU A 85 4.92 -6.07 4.51
C GLU A 85 6.33 -6.55 4.85
N VAL A 86 6.49 -7.18 6.01
CA VAL A 86 7.80 -7.44 6.61
C VAL A 86 8.55 -8.57 5.93
N SER A 87 7.90 -9.70 5.65
CA SER A 87 8.58 -10.96 5.30
C SER A 87 9.25 -10.94 3.92
N ALA A 88 10.06 -11.96 3.64
CA ALA A 88 10.65 -12.22 2.33
C ALA A 88 9.92 -13.32 1.54
N SER A 89 8.72 -13.72 1.97
CA SER A 89 7.86 -14.63 1.19
C SER A 89 7.48 -13.99 -0.14
N GLY A 90 7.21 -14.81 -1.16
CA GLY A 90 6.89 -14.31 -2.52
C GLY A 90 5.75 -13.28 -2.51
N CYS A 91 4.74 -13.49 -1.67
CA CYS A 91 3.61 -12.59 -1.53
C CYS A 91 3.97 -11.23 -0.90
N ASP A 92 5.10 -11.12 -0.22
CA ASP A 92 5.58 -9.92 0.48
C ASP A 92 6.69 -9.19 -0.26
N ILE A 93 7.09 -9.73 -1.42
CA ILE A 93 7.90 -9.06 -2.43
C ILE A 93 6.94 -8.44 -3.44
N GLY A 94 7.06 -7.13 -3.64
CA GLY A 94 6.17 -6.39 -4.53
C GLY A 94 6.61 -6.34 -5.99
N SER A 95 5.79 -5.72 -6.82
CA SER A 95 6.04 -5.54 -8.27
C SER A 95 6.97 -4.36 -8.59
N PRO A 96 7.75 -4.40 -9.69
CA PRO A 96 8.48 -3.24 -10.18
C PRO A 96 7.56 -2.03 -10.45
N VAL A 97 8.10 -0.81 -10.31
CA VAL A 97 7.32 0.43 -10.49
C VAL A 97 6.66 0.49 -11.87
N GLU A 98 7.33 0.01 -12.91
CA GLU A 98 6.82 -0.03 -14.28
C GLU A 98 5.54 -0.84 -14.38
N ARG A 99 5.48 -1.98 -13.67
CA ARG A 99 4.29 -2.84 -13.62
C ARG A 99 3.16 -2.13 -12.88
N LEU A 100 3.44 -1.47 -11.76
CA LEU A 100 2.44 -0.70 -11.01
C LEU A 100 1.88 0.45 -11.84
N THR A 101 2.75 1.20 -12.52
CA THR A 101 2.33 2.31 -13.39
C THR A 101 1.50 1.79 -14.58
N ALA A 102 1.86 0.66 -15.17
CA ALA A 102 1.09 0.05 -16.25
C ALA A 102 -0.31 -0.42 -15.79
N GLU A 103 -0.42 -0.96 -14.57
CA GLU A 103 -1.68 -1.48 -14.03
C GLU A 103 -2.61 -0.37 -13.52
N PHE A 104 -2.08 0.60 -12.78
CA PHE A 104 -2.90 1.59 -12.08
C PHE A 104 -2.97 2.95 -12.77
N GLY A 105 -2.07 3.24 -13.72
CA GLY A 105 -2.02 4.51 -14.45
C GLY A 105 -2.00 5.72 -13.53
N SER A 106 -2.81 6.73 -13.84
CA SER A 106 -2.89 7.97 -13.06
C SER A 106 -3.58 7.85 -11.70
N LYS A 107 -4.14 6.68 -11.34
CA LYS A 107 -4.79 6.49 -10.03
C LYS A 107 -3.79 6.29 -8.90
N VAL A 108 -2.53 5.99 -9.20
CA VAL A 108 -1.48 5.75 -8.22
C VAL A 108 -0.26 6.59 -8.56
N ASP A 109 0.25 7.32 -7.57
CA ASP A 109 1.50 8.06 -7.65
C ASP A 109 2.61 7.20 -7.04
N THR A 110 3.54 6.74 -7.89
CA THR A 110 4.69 5.91 -7.52
C THR A 110 5.96 6.71 -7.29
N SER A 111 5.92 8.05 -7.30
CA SER A 111 7.10 8.92 -7.13
C SER A 111 7.84 8.72 -5.79
N ARG A 112 7.19 8.11 -4.81
CA ARG A 112 7.74 7.79 -3.49
C ARG A 112 8.05 6.29 -3.30
N VAL A 113 8.18 5.56 -4.40
CA VAL A 113 8.59 4.15 -4.41
C VAL A 113 10.02 4.08 -4.92
N ARG A 114 10.95 3.67 -4.05
CA ARG A 114 12.37 3.49 -4.40
C ARG A 114 12.55 2.31 -5.36
N ASP A 115 13.53 2.39 -6.24
CA ASP A 115 13.86 1.30 -7.18
C ASP A 115 14.18 -0.02 -6.45
N VAL A 116 14.76 0.06 -5.25
CA VAL A 116 15.12 -1.08 -4.41
C VAL A 116 13.95 -1.66 -3.59
N TRP A 117 12.71 -1.18 -3.77
CA TRP A 117 11.60 -1.58 -2.89
C TRP A 117 11.22 -3.06 -2.97
N THR A 118 11.58 -3.73 -4.05
CA THR A 118 11.37 -5.17 -4.23
C THR A 118 12.53 -6.02 -3.69
N ASP A 119 13.63 -5.40 -3.27
CA ASP A 119 14.79 -6.10 -2.70
C ASP A 119 14.61 -6.29 -1.19
N LYS A 120 14.63 -7.55 -0.74
CA LYS A 120 14.55 -7.95 0.68
C LYS A 120 15.90 -8.38 1.28
N GLY A 121 17.02 -8.17 0.56
CA GLY A 121 18.36 -8.53 0.99
C GLY A 121 18.90 -7.68 2.15
N GLU A 122 20.00 -8.14 2.75
CA GLU A 122 20.62 -7.56 3.97
C GLU A 122 20.94 -6.05 3.86
N SER A 123 21.36 -5.60 2.68
CA SER A 123 21.69 -4.18 2.46
C SER A 123 20.45 -3.28 2.26
N SER A 124 19.30 -3.89 1.98
CA SER A 124 18.07 -3.18 1.65
C SER A 124 17.47 -2.46 2.87
N PRO A 125 16.76 -1.33 2.68
CA PRO A 125 15.86 -0.78 3.69
C PRO A 125 14.69 -1.71 4.05
N PHE A 126 14.41 -2.70 3.20
CA PHE A 126 13.25 -3.58 3.30
C PHE A 126 13.57 -4.98 3.81
N GLU A 127 14.83 -5.24 4.19
CA GLU A 127 15.23 -6.45 4.88
C GLU A 127 14.26 -6.76 6.05
N PRO A 128 13.84 -8.02 6.24
CA PRO A 128 12.84 -8.44 7.24
C PRO A 128 13.35 -8.40 8.69
N THR A 129 14.06 -7.36 9.10
CA THR A 129 14.56 -7.18 10.47
C THR A 129 13.77 -6.11 11.22
N LEU A 130 13.65 -6.30 12.55
CA LEU A 130 12.96 -5.35 13.42
C LEU A 130 13.56 -3.94 13.36
N ALA A 131 14.88 -3.85 13.21
CA ALA A 131 15.59 -2.57 13.11
C ALA A 131 15.15 -1.78 11.87
N LYS A 132 15.11 -2.45 10.71
CA LYS A 132 14.71 -1.85 9.43
C LYS A 132 13.22 -1.54 9.40
N LEU A 133 12.37 -2.43 9.92
CA LEU A 133 10.94 -2.18 10.09
C LEU A 133 10.67 -0.94 10.97
N THR A 134 11.38 -0.82 12.09
CA THR A 134 11.25 0.34 12.99
C THR A 134 11.69 1.63 12.31
N ALA A 135 12.77 1.59 11.51
CA ALA A 135 13.23 2.74 10.75
C ALA A 135 12.19 3.17 9.70
N ARG A 136 11.63 2.23 8.94
CA ARG A 136 10.56 2.49 7.96
C ARG A 136 9.29 3.05 8.62
N ALA A 137 8.90 2.55 9.78
CA ALA A 137 7.76 3.07 10.53
C ALA A 137 7.96 4.52 10.99
N ARG A 138 9.18 4.88 11.43
CA ARG A 138 9.53 6.27 11.77
C ARG A 138 9.51 7.19 10.56
N GLU A 139 10.02 6.71 9.42
CA GLU A 139 9.97 7.44 8.15
C GLU A 139 8.53 7.71 7.71
N ALA A 140 7.64 6.71 7.83
CA ALA A 140 6.22 6.85 7.50
C ALA A 140 5.47 7.84 8.41
N ALA A 141 5.89 7.96 9.68
CA ALA A 141 5.30 8.89 10.63
C ALA A 141 5.86 10.32 10.55
N ALA A 142 6.95 10.52 9.80
CA ALA A 142 7.57 11.83 9.66
C ALA A 142 6.69 12.76 8.79
N PRO A 143 6.57 14.05 9.16
CA PRO A 143 5.84 15.02 8.34
C PRO A 143 6.51 15.15 6.97
N SER A 144 5.71 15.06 5.91
CA SER A 144 6.17 15.33 4.54
C SER A 144 6.70 16.76 4.47
N VAL A 145 8.01 16.94 4.23
CA VAL A 145 8.56 18.26 3.91
C VAL A 145 8.11 18.59 2.48
N THR A 146 6.90 19.09 2.31
CA THR A 146 6.54 19.79 1.08
C THR A 146 7.30 21.12 1.10
N SER A 147 8.38 21.22 0.33
CA SER A 147 8.92 22.54 -0.04
C SER A 147 7.77 23.37 -0.63
N PRO A 148 7.61 24.64 -0.24
CA PRO A 148 6.69 25.52 -0.94
C PRO A 148 7.18 25.59 -2.39
N ALA A 149 6.30 25.27 -3.35
CA ALA A 149 6.55 25.65 -4.72
C ALA A 149 6.73 27.17 -4.76
N THR A 150 7.94 27.61 -5.10
CA THR A 150 8.27 29.00 -5.44
C THR A 150 7.54 29.45 -6.69
#